data_AF-A0A1Q5Q336-F1
#
_entry.id   AF-A0A1Q5Q336-F1
#
_cell.length_a   1.000
_cell.length_b   1.000
_cell.length_c   1.000
_cell.angle_alpha   90.00
_cell.angle_beta   90.00
_cell.angle_gamma   90.00
#
_symmetry.space_group_name_H-M   'P 1'
#
loop_
_entity.id
_entity.type
_entity.pdbx_description
1 polymer ?
#
loop_
_entity_poly.entity_id
_entity_poly.type
_entity_poly.pdbx_seq_one_letter_code
_entity_poly.pdbx_strand_id
1 'polypeptide(L)'
;MRIVVSGADETDRADFIAGWHSLSPDTTATQLPGSALLSGSQPVLGIIDDPGDTSPDEPTVTAGTADLADALSEIIDRARSGPVTVIAGETTRHDGGEGAFRALDDRDRADLARYAHHITVGTTHGDPLLGLGGRGALLARADASSASDAQERERRIGAYVHELSRDLGSDPRLARAAGSGMAGGVAFLLAAAGATLADLAHVVAQRHDWDQDIAASDLAIVLTHSAEPMSLLTGVFAEVGGLAQEELVPVAAVSNASRIARRHLANAGITDHYSLQGRTMTALGRALAATWTQRA
;
A
#
# COMPACT_ATOMS: atom_id res chain seq x y z
N MET A 1 4.47 30.80 1.69
CA MET A 1 3.85 29.62 1.06
C MET A 1 4.23 28.39 1.89
N ARG A 2 3.28 27.53 2.20
CA ARG A 2 3.49 26.22 2.83
C ARG A 2 3.19 25.13 1.81
N ILE A 3 4.08 24.16 1.69
CA ILE A 3 3.89 23.00 0.81
C ILE A 3 4.06 21.72 1.61
N VAL A 4 3.25 20.71 1.29
CA VAL A 4 3.49 19.33 1.72
C VAL A 4 4.03 18.53 0.55
N VAL A 5 5.11 17.79 0.79
CA VAL A 5 5.77 16.95 -0.21
C VAL A 5 5.73 15.50 0.26
N SER A 6 4.99 14.68 -0.46
CA SER A 6 4.98 13.23 -0.31
C SER A 6 5.85 12.60 -1.40
N GLY A 7 6.76 11.72 -1.02
CA GLY A 7 7.66 11.05 -1.94
C GLY A 7 8.34 9.89 -1.26
N ALA A 8 8.42 8.77 -1.97
CA ALA A 8 8.92 7.53 -1.42
C ALA A 8 10.41 7.60 -1.07
N ASP A 9 11.22 8.12 -1.98
CA ASP A 9 12.66 8.24 -1.78
C ASP A 9 13.01 9.53 -1.02
N GLU A 10 13.72 9.39 0.10
CA GLU A 10 14.16 10.51 0.93
C GLU A 10 15.15 11.43 0.20
N THR A 11 16.05 10.86 -0.60
CA THR A 11 17.04 11.62 -1.37
C THR A 11 16.35 12.45 -2.44
N ASP A 12 15.42 11.86 -3.19
CA ASP A 12 14.65 12.57 -4.21
C ASP A 12 13.80 13.69 -3.62
N ARG A 13 13.18 13.44 -2.47
CA ARG A 13 12.41 14.46 -1.76
C ARG A 13 13.31 15.62 -1.30
N ALA A 14 14.47 15.31 -0.71
CA ALA A 14 15.44 16.31 -0.29
C ALA A 14 15.97 17.13 -1.48
N ASP A 15 16.33 16.47 -2.57
CA ASP A 15 16.81 17.10 -3.80
C ASP A 15 15.74 17.99 -4.44
N PHE A 16 14.49 17.54 -4.45
CA PHE A 16 13.35 18.32 -4.92
C PHE A 16 13.16 19.59 -4.08
N ILE A 17 13.14 19.46 -2.75
CA ILE A 17 12.97 20.59 -1.81
C ILE A 17 14.16 21.57 -1.95
N ALA A 18 15.39 21.07 -2.07
CA ALA A 18 16.56 21.91 -2.33
C ALA A 18 16.43 22.72 -3.64
N GLY A 19 15.91 22.07 -4.69
CA GLY A 19 15.57 22.71 -5.95
C GLY A 19 14.53 23.82 -5.79
N TRP A 20 13.47 23.56 -5.03
CA TRP A 20 12.41 24.52 -4.74
C TRP A 20 12.94 25.74 -3.97
N HIS A 21 13.64 25.51 -2.85
CA HIS A 21 14.19 26.58 -2.01
C HIS A 21 15.24 27.44 -2.73
N SER A 22 15.88 26.92 -3.78
CA SER A 22 16.78 27.73 -4.61
C SER A 22 16.10 28.92 -5.31
N LEU A 23 14.78 28.88 -5.49
CA LEU A 23 13.98 30.00 -6.02
C LEU A 23 13.03 30.62 -5.02
N SER A 24 12.62 29.87 -3.98
CA SER A 24 11.70 30.36 -2.96
C SER A 24 12.15 29.91 -1.57
N PRO A 25 13.18 30.58 -1.01
CA PRO A 25 13.79 30.17 0.27
C PRO A 25 12.84 30.35 1.47
N ASP A 26 11.83 31.22 1.35
CA ASP A 26 10.85 31.47 2.41
C ASP A 26 9.68 30.46 2.43
N THR A 27 9.67 29.48 1.51
CA THR A 27 8.67 28.42 1.52
C THR A 27 8.90 27.51 2.72
N THR A 28 7.84 27.16 3.44
CA THR A 28 7.89 26.08 4.42
C THR A 28 7.52 24.78 3.73
N ALA A 29 8.47 23.85 3.58
CA ALA A 29 8.23 22.53 3.03
C ALA A 29 8.20 21.47 4.14
N THR A 30 7.10 20.74 4.26
CA THR A 30 6.94 19.63 5.20
C THR A 30 6.72 18.31 4.46
N GLN A 31 7.08 17.21 5.11
CA GLN A 31 6.77 15.86 4.64
C GLN A 31 5.49 15.39 5.34
N LEU A 32 4.64 14.65 4.63
CA LEU A 32 3.53 13.94 5.25
C LEU A 32 4.05 12.84 6.20
N PRO A 33 3.72 12.88 7.50
CA PRO A 33 4.22 11.91 8.45
C PRO A 33 3.83 10.47 8.09
N GLY A 34 4.72 9.50 8.32
CA GLY A 34 4.45 8.10 7.99
C GLY A 34 4.50 7.76 6.49
N SER A 35 4.67 8.73 5.59
CA SER A 35 4.73 8.46 4.13
C SER A 35 5.88 7.54 3.72
N ALA A 36 6.92 7.40 4.57
CA ALA A 36 8.01 6.46 4.36
C ALA A 36 7.57 4.98 4.48
N LEU A 37 6.50 4.70 5.23
CA LEU A 37 5.87 3.36 5.30
C LEU A 37 5.15 2.97 4.00
N LEU A 38 5.07 3.91 3.06
CA LEU A 38 4.45 3.71 1.75
C LEU A 38 5.52 3.65 0.65
N SER A 39 6.79 3.65 1.05
CA SER A 39 7.96 3.70 0.21
C SER A 39 8.81 2.45 0.37
N GLY A 40 9.28 1.87 -0.73
CA GLY A 40 10.22 0.74 -0.71
C GLY A 40 9.60 -0.64 -0.46
N SER A 41 10.43 -1.60 -0.10
CA SER A 41 10.05 -2.97 0.23
C SER A 41 9.40 -3.02 1.62
N GLN A 42 8.07 -3.10 1.63
CA GLN A 42 7.30 -3.34 2.85
C GLN A 42 7.54 -4.77 3.35
N PRO A 43 7.44 -5.03 4.66
CA PRO A 43 7.44 -6.39 5.16
C PRO A 43 6.29 -7.16 4.51
N VAL A 44 6.48 -8.47 4.31
CA VAL A 44 5.40 -9.35 3.83
C VAL A 44 4.22 -9.28 4.80
N LEU A 45 4.51 -9.30 6.11
CA LEU A 45 3.55 -9.13 7.18
C LEU A 45 4.27 -8.47 8.38
N GLY A 46 3.73 -7.38 8.93
CA GLY A 46 4.32 -6.69 10.08
C GLY A 46 3.37 -5.73 10.77
N ILE A 47 3.65 -5.32 12.01
CA ILE A 47 2.85 -4.34 12.74
C ILE A 47 3.29 -2.92 12.32
N ILE A 48 2.39 -1.98 12.08
CA ILE A 48 2.79 -0.66 11.54
C ILE A 48 3.76 0.11 12.45
N ASP A 49 3.64 -0.08 13.78
CA ASP A 49 4.50 0.55 14.79
C ASP A 49 5.84 -0.16 14.99
N ASP A 50 5.94 -1.39 14.51
CA ASP A 50 7.12 -2.23 14.54
C ASP A 50 7.10 -3.16 13.31
N PRO A 51 7.40 -2.62 12.12
CA PRO A 51 7.16 -3.33 10.86
C PRO A 51 8.10 -4.53 10.68
N GLY A 52 9.07 -4.75 11.57
CA GLY A 52 10.05 -5.83 11.47
C GLY A 52 11.04 -5.62 10.33
N ASP A 53 11.64 -6.71 9.85
CA ASP A 53 12.61 -6.67 8.74
C ASP A 53 11.90 -6.31 7.41
N THR A 54 12.32 -5.18 6.83
CA THR A 54 11.85 -4.66 5.53
C THR A 54 12.69 -5.17 4.36
N SER A 55 13.61 -6.11 4.61
CA SER A 55 14.38 -6.79 3.58
C SER A 55 13.43 -7.38 2.55
N PRO A 56 13.58 -7.06 1.25
CA PRO A 56 12.78 -7.69 0.23
C PRO A 56 12.98 -9.20 0.31
N ASP A 57 11.86 -9.92 0.26
CA ASP A 57 11.83 -11.36 0.15
C ASP A 57 12.80 -11.78 -0.98
N GLU A 58 13.90 -12.45 -0.64
CA GLU A 58 14.75 -13.02 -1.68
C GLU A 58 13.85 -13.91 -2.54
N PRO A 59 13.95 -13.85 -3.88
CA PRO A 59 13.06 -14.56 -4.81
C PRO A 59 13.36 -16.06 -4.81
N THR A 60 13.25 -16.68 -3.64
CA THR A 60 13.14 -18.11 -3.47
C THR A 60 11.65 -18.35 -3.41
N VAL A 61 11.09 -18.93 -4.48
CA VAL A 61 9.69 -19.34 -4.53
C VAL A 61 9.49 -20.41 -3.45
N THR A 62 9.17 -19.98 -2.22
CA THR A 62 8.70 -20.87 -1.17
C THR A 62 7.22 -21.16 -1.45
N ALA A 63 6.84 -22.42 -1.35
CA ALA A 63 5.54 -22.88 -1.84
C ALA A 63 4.34 -22.34 -1.04
N GLY A 64 4.54 -21.71 0.12
CA GLY A 64 3.47 -21.31 1.04
C GLY A 64 3.91 -20.32 2.12
N THR A 65 2.99 -20.01 3.04
CA THR A 65 3.07 -18.92 4.02
C THR A 65 3.43 -19.37 5.45
N ALA A 66 3.87 -20.61 5.64
CA ALA A 66 4.10 -21.19 6.97
C ALA A 66 5.16 -20.45 7.81
N ASP A 67 6.12 -19.82 7.18
CA ASP A 67 7.14 -18.98 7.82
C ASP A 67 6.60 -17.66 8.38
N LEU A 68 5.38 -17.25 7.98
CA LEU A 68 4.71 -16.07 8.52
C LEU A 68 3.95 -16.34 9.84
N ALA A 69 3.99 -17.58 10.35
CA ALA A 69 3.24 -17.96 11.54
C ALA A 69 3.66 -17.18 12.79
N ASP A 70 4.96 -17.02 13.02
CA ASP A 70 5.46 -16.29 14.20
C ASP A 70 5.02 -14.82 14.19
N ALA A 71 5.10 -14.16 13.03
CA ALA A 71 4.62 -12.79 12.85
C ALA A 71 3.08 -12.70 13.04
N LEU A 72 2.33 -13.70 12.57
CA LEU A 72 0.90 -13.78 12.77
C LEU A 72 0.54 -13.97 14.26
N SER A 73 1.25 -14.83 14.99
CA SER A 73 1.10 -15.01 16.44
C SER A 73 1.37 -13.70 17.19
N GLU A 74 2.42 -12.95 16.82
CA GLU A 74 2.70 -11.65 17.42
C GLU A 74 1.57 -10.64 17.19
N ILE A 75 1.03 -10.58 15.97
CA ILE A 75 -0.12 -9.74 15.63
C ILE A 75 -1.35 -10.10 16.48
N ILE A 76 -1.65 -11.40 16.63
CA ILE A 76 -2.76 -11.90 17.45
C ILE A 76 -2.55 -11.49 18.91
N ASP A 77 -1.34 -11.66 19.45
CA ASP A 77 -1.03 -11.29 20.82
C ASP A 77 -1.14 -9.77 21.05
N ARG A 78 -0.77 -8.94 20.07
CA ARG A 78 -1.00 -7.49 20.13
C ARG A 78 -2.48 -7.15 20.12
N ALA A 79 -3.27 -7.79 19.24
CA ALA A 79 -4.71 -7.56 19.09
C ALA A 79 -5.50 -7.85 20.38
N ARG A 80 -4.99 -8.75 21.24
CA ARG A 80 -5.58 -9.03 22.56
C ARG A 80 -5.52 -7.85 23.52
N SER A 81 -4.50 -7.00 23.35
CA SER A 81 -4.27 -5.84 24.20
C SER A 81 -4.99 -4.59 23.70
N GLY A 82 -5.44 -4.57 22.44
CA GLY A 82 -6.20 -3.47 21.85
C GLY A 82 -6.10 -3.46 20.32
N PRO A 83 -6.62 -2.39 19.68
CA PRO A 83 -6.53 -2.22 18.23
C PRO A 83 -5.08 -2.27 17.72
N VAL A 84 -4.86 -2.99 16.62
CA VAL A 84 -3.57 -3.12 15.95
C VAL A 84 -3.73 -2.91 14.46
N THR A 85 -2.80 -2.17 13.88
CA THR A 85 -2.69 -1.99 12.45
C THR A 85 -1.51 -2.78 11.94
N VAL A 86 -1.73 -3.57 10.88
CA VAL A 86 -0.73 -4.43 10.27
C VAL A 86 -0.54 -4.08 8.81
N ILE A 87 0.67 -4.27 8.30
CA ILE A 87 1.03 -4.12 6.90
C ILE A 87 1.00 -5.51 6.27
N ALA A 88 0.30 -5.64 5.14
CA ALA A 88 0.36 -6.84 4.29
C ALA A 88 1.00 -6.47 2.95
N GLY A 89 2.26 -6.86 2.80
CA GLY A 89 3.12 -6.55 1.66
C GLY A 89 3.07 -7.59 0.54
N GLU A 90 3.81 -7.28 -0.53
CA GLU A 90 3.97 -8.17 -1.67
C GLU A 90 4.90 -9.33 -1.35
N THR A 91 4.59 -10.50 -1.90
CA THR A 91 5.45 -11.68 -1.85
C THR A 91 5.17 -12.59 -3.05
N THR A 92 6.10 -13.50 -3.30
CA THR A 92 5.95 -14.61 -4.25
C THR A 92 5.31 -15.85 -3.59
N ARG A 93 5.25 -15.90 -2.25
CA ARG A 93 4.49 -16.92 -1.49
C ARG A 93 3.02 -16.86 -1.87
N HIS A 94 2.41 -18.00 -2.17
CA HIS A 94 0.99 -18.02 -2.51
C HIS A 94 0.35 -19.40 -2.29
N ASP A 95 -0.23 -19.58 -1.10
CA ASP A 95 -1.04 -20.72 -0.69
C ASP A 95 -2.38 -20.28 -0.06
N GLY A 96 -2.73 -19.00 -0.14
CA GLY A 96 -3.97 -18.47 0.43
C GLY A 96 -3.91 -18.19 1.93
N GLY A 97 -2.72 -18.22 2.55
CA GLY A 97 -2.57 -18.12 4.01
C GLY A 97 -2.72 -19.47 4.74
N GLU A 98 -2.89 -20.56 3.98
CA GLU A 98 -3.12 -21.90 4.52
C GLU A 98 -1.94 -22.39 5.37
N GLY A 99 -0.70 -22.18 4.89
CA GLY A 99 0.51 -22.52 5.62
C GLY A 99 0.61 -21.78 6.94
N ALA A 100 0.40 -20.46 6.93
CA ALA A 100 0.41 -19.64 8.15
C ALA A 100 -0.64 -20.13 9.17
N PHE A 101 -1.88 -20.33 8.73
CA PHE A 101 -2.97 -20.79 9.61
C PHE A 101 -2.71 -22.17 10.22
N ARG A 102 -2.15 -23.10 9.43
CA ARG A 102 -1.81 -24.45 9.90
C ARG A 102 -0.63 -24.48 10.86
N ALA A 103 0.29 -23.52 10.73
CA ALA A 103 1.44 -23.42 11.61
C ALA A 103 1.12 -22.77 12.97
N LEU A 104 0.01 -22.03 13.09
CA LEU A 104 -0.49 -21.54 14.39
C LEU A 104 -0.85 -22.69 15.34
N ASP A 105 -0.62 -22.48 16.63
CA ASP A 105 -1.11 -23.38 17.67
C ASP A 105 -2.63 -23.19 17.93
N ASP A 106 -3.23 -24.09 18.72
CA ASP A 106 -4.68 -24.06 18.97
C ASP A 106 -5.13 -22.82 19.75
N ARG A 107 -4.24 -22.24 20.58
CA ARG A 107 -4.54 -21.02 21.32
C ARG A 107 -4.55 -19.83 20.38
N ASP A 108 -3.57 -19.71 19.51
CA ASP A 108 -3.47 -18.63 18.54
C ASP A 108 -4.63 -18.66 17.55
N ARG A 109 -5.06 -19.85 17.10
CA ARG A 109 -6.26 -19.95 16.25
C ARG A 109 -7.53 -19.50 16.98
N ALA A 110 -7.68 -19.85 18.26
CA ALA A 110 -8.82 -19.42 19.06
C ALA A 110 -8.78 -17.91 19.34
N ASP A 111 -7.59 -17.37 19.63
CA ASP A 111 -7.39 -15.93 19.86
C ASP A 111 -7.59 -15.15 18.55
N LEU A 112 -7.17 -15.66 17.39
CA LEU A 112 -7.45 -15.06 16.08
C LEU A 112 -8.96 -14.92 15.86
N ALA A 113 -9.72 -16.00 16.02
CA ALA A 113 -11.18 -15.96 15.86
C ALA A 113 -11.86 -15.00 16.86
N ARG A 114 -11.25 -14.79 18.03
CA ARG A 114 -11.80 -13.90 19.07
C ARG A 114 -11.43 -12.44 18.87
N TYR A 115 -10.21 -12.14 18.44
CA TYR A 115 -9.62 -10.80 18.49
C TYR A 115 -9.31 -10.20 17.12
N ALA A 116 -9.56 -10.91 16.00
CA ALA A 116 -9.32 -10.38 14.66
C ALA A 116 -10.06 -9.06 14.37
N HIS A 117 -11.21 -8.81 14.99
CA HIS A 117 -11.94 -7.55 14.85
C HIS A 117 -11.20 -6.32 15.41
N HIS A 118 -10.13 -6.51 16.17
CA HIS A 118 -9.20 -5.44 16.59
C HIS A 118 -8.10 -5.18 15.55
N ILE A 119 -8.02 -5.97 14.48
CA ILE A 119 -6.96 -5.90 13.47
C ILE A 119 -7.46 -5.11 12.25
N THR A 120 -6.69 -4.11 11.85
CA THR A 120 -6.80 -3.45 10.55
C THR A 120 -5.59 -3.82 9.69
N VAL A 121 -5.84 -4.42 8.54
CA VAL A 121 -4.82 -4.84 7.57
C VAL A 121 -4.70 -3.77 6.48
N GLY A 122 -3.62 -3.02 6.51
CA GLY A 122 -3.20 -2.12 5.44
C GLY A 122 -2.53 -2.89 4.31
N THR A 123 -3.20 -3.01 3.17
CA THR A 123 -2.71 -3.75 2.00
C THR A 123 -1.98 -2.81 1.06
N THR A 124 -0.79 -3.21 0.59
CA THR A 124 0.03 -2.37 -0.31
C THR A 124 -0.57 -2.24 -1.72
N HIS A 125 -1.36 -3.22 -2.13
CA HIS A 125 -2.05 -3.26 -3.42
C HIS A 125 -3.47 -3.81 -3.27
N GLY A 126 -4.30 -3.53 -4.26
CA GLY A 126 -5.70 -3.98 -4.33
C GLY A 126 -5.88 -5.40 -4.87
N ASP A 127 -4.83 -6.21 -5.03
CA ASP A 127 -4.91 -7.53 -5.64
C ASP A 127 -5.79 -8.49 -4.81
N PRO A 128 -6.87 -9.06 -5.39
CA PRO A 128 -7.67 -10.04 -4.69
C PRO A 128 -6.96 -11.40 -4.60
N LEU A 129 -7.33 -12.23 -3.62
CA LEU A 129 -6.76 -13.57 -3.46
C LEU A 129 -7.10 -14.47 -4.66
N LEU A 130 -8.39 -14.50 -5.04
CA LEU A 130 -8.94 -15.32 -6.10
C LEU A 130 -9.58 -14.50 -7.21
N GLY A 131 -9.69 -15.09 -8.39
CA GLY A 131 -10.41 -14.55 -9.55
C GLY A 131 -9.53 -14.37 -10.78
N LEU A 132 -10.13 -13.89 -11.88
CA LEU A 132 -9.46 -13.75 -13.19
C LEU A 132 -8.25 -12.79 -13.17
N GLY A 133 -8.23 -11.87 -12.21
CA GLY A 133 -7.10 -10.98 -11.92
C GLY A 133 -6.57 -11.12 -10.49
N GLY A 134 -6.81 -12.26 -9.84
CA GLY A 134 -6.31 -12.53 -8.50
C GLY A 134 -4.80 -12.72 -8.46
N ARG A 135 -4.24 -12.75 -7.24
CA ARG A 135 -2.79 -12.81 -7.01
C ARG A 135 -2.14 -14.02 -7.69
N GLY A 136 -2.81 -15.18 -7.71
CA GLY A 136 -2.32 -16.37 -8.41
C GLY A 136 -2.15 -16.15 -9.92
N ALA A 137 -3.08 -15.43 -10.56
CA ALA A 137 -3.00 -15.10 -11.99
C ALA A 137 -1.91 -14.05 -12.29
N LEU A 138 -1.66 -13.11 -11.38
CA LEU A 138 -0.59 -12.12 -11.51
C LEU A 138 0.79 -12.77 -11.36
N LEU A 139 0.97 -13.62 -10.35
CA LEU A 139 2.21 -14.37 -10.16
C LEU A 139 2.51 -15.29 -11.34
N ALA A 140 1.49 -15.94 -11.92
CA ALA A 140 1.66 -16.78 -13.10
C ALA A 140 2.05 -16.02 -14.37
N ARG A 141 1.85 -14.69 -14.42
CA ARG A 141 2.35 -13.85 -15.53
C ARG A 141 3.80 -13.41 -15.29
N ALA A 142 4.18 -13.24 -14.03
CA ALA A 142 5.52 -12.83 -13.62
C ALA A 142 6.50 -14.00 -13.63
N ASP A 143 6.04 -15.20 -13.25
CA ASP A 143 6.79 -16.44 -13.24
C ASP A 143 6.47 -17.28 -14.49
N ALA A 144 7.45 -18.02 -15.02
CA ALA A 144 7.28 -18.92 -16.16
C ALA A 144 6.50 -20.21 -15.82
N SER A 145 5.70 -20.19 -14.75
CA SER A 145 4.81 -21.29 -14.37
C SER A 145 3.80 -21.59 -15.48
N SER A 146 3.45 -22.86 -15.67
CA SER A 146 2.48 -23.21 -16.69
C SER A 146 1.08 -22.70 -16.28
N ALA A 147 0.28 -22.28 -17.26
CA ALA A 147 -1.11 -21.88 -16.99
C ALA A 147 -1.93 -22.98 -16.28
N SER A 148 -1.56 -24.25 -16.48
CA SER A 148 -2.18 -25.39 -15.79
C SER A 148 -1.85 -25.41 -14.30
N ASP A 149 -0.61 -25.14 -13.92
CA ASP A 149 -0.18 -25.12 -12.51
C ASP A 149 -0.83 -23.95 -11.76
N ALA A 150 -0.94 -22.80 -12.42
CA ALA A 150 -1.64 -21.64 -11.90
C ALA A 150 -3.13 -21.96 -11.64
N GLN A 151 -3.80 -22.62 -12.58
CA GLN A 151 -5.20 -23.03 -12.42
C GLN A 151 -5.39 -24.08 -11.33
N GLU A 152 -4.48 -25.04 -11.21
CA GLU A 152 -4.56 -26.06 -10.15
C GLU A 152 -4.34 -25.44 -8.76
N ARG A 153 -3.41 -24.48 -8.66
CA ARG A 153 -3.22 -23.70 -7.43
C ARG A 153 -4.48 -22.90 -7.07
N GLU A 154 -5.07 -22.19 -8.04
CA GLU A 154 -6.32 -21.45 -7.85
C GLU A 154 -7.46 -22.36 -7.34
N ARG A 155 -7.61 -23.57 -7.90
CA ARG A 155 -8.62 -24.55 -7.44
C ARG A 155 -8.39 -24.97 -5.99
N ARG A 156 -7.14 -25.25 -5.62
CA ARG A 156 -6.75 -25.66 -4.26
C ARG A 156 -7.03 -24.55 -3.25
N ILE A 157 -6.59 -23.33 -3.54
CA ILE A 157 -6.85 -22.16 -2.70
C ILE A 157 -8.37 -21.92 -2.61
N GLY A 158 -9.11 -22.07 -3.71
CA GLY A 158 -10.57 -21.98 -3.71
C GLY A 158 -11.26 -22.98 -2.78
N ALA A 159 -10.77 -24.22 -2.72
CA ALA A 159 -11.28 -25.21 -1.78
C ALA A 159 -10.97 -24.84 -0.33
N TYR A 160 -9.72 -24.42 -0.05
CA TYR A 160 -9.30 -23.94 1.27
C TYR A 160 -10.12 -22.73 1.74
N VAL A 161 -10.34 -21.74 0.87
CA VAL A 161 -11.19 -20.57 1.16
C VAL A 161 -12.59 -21.00 1.60
N HIS A 162 -13.19 -21.99 0.92
CA HIS A 162 -14.53 -22.45 1.27
C HIS A 162 -14.58 -23.18 2.62
N GLU A 163 -13.55 -23.98 2.92
CA GLU A 163 -13.40 -24.66 4.21
C GLU A 163 -13.19 -23.65 5.34
N LEU A 164 -12.19 -22.79 5.21
CA LEU A 164 -11.86 -21.79 6.22
C LEU A 164 -13.03 -20.83 6.49
N SER A 165 -13.69 -20.32 5.44
CA SER A 165 -14.84 -19.43 5.62
C SER A 165 -16.00 -20.12 6.33
N ARG A 166 -16.19 -21.43 6.14
CA ARG A 166 -17.19 -22.18 6.90
C ARG A 166 -16.81 -22.28 8.37
N ASP A 167 -15.56 -22.58 8.67
CA ASP A 167 -15.06 -22.77 10.03
C ASP A 167 -15.06 -21.45 10.83
N LEU A 168 -14.71 -20.34 10.18
CA LEU A 168 -14.70 -19.00 10.77
C LEU A 168 -16.05 -18.27 10.67
N GLY A 169 -17.03 -18.82 9.94
CA GLY A 169 -18.35 -18.21 9.75
C GLY A 169 -18.36 -16.95 8.88
N SER A 170 -17.44 -16.82 7.93
CA SER A 170 -17.29 -15.65 7.04
C SER A 170 -17.81 -15.88 5.61
N ASP A 171 -17.98 -14.82 4.82
CA ASP A 171 -18.36 -14.94 3.41
C ASP A 171 -17.13 -15.31 2.56
N PRO A 172 -17.12 -16.45 1.83
CA PRO A 172 -16.02 -16.81 0.93
C PRO A 172 -15.78 -15.80 -0.20
N ARG A 173 -16.72 -14.88 -0.47
CA ARG A 173 -16.50 -13.77 -1.39
C ARG A 173 -15.43 -12.79 -0.92
N LEU A 174 -15.05 -12.80 0.37
CA LEU A 174 -13.93 -12.01 0.88
C LEU A 174 -12.61 -12.33 0.16
N ALA A 175 -12.44 -13.54 -0.37
CA ALA A 175 -11.27 -13.87 -1.21
C ALA A 175 -11.21 -13.09 -2.54
N ARG A 176 -12.27 -12.34 -2.89
CA ARG A 176 -12.31 -11.42 -4.04
C ARG A 176 -12.26 -9.95 -3.63
N ALA A 177 -12.17 -9.66 -2.33
CA ALA A 177 -12.04 -8.29 -1.85
C ALA A 177 -10.67 -7.72 -2.25
N ALA A 178 -10.61 -6.42 -2.49
CA ALA A 178 -9.36 -5.74 -2.80
C ALA A 178 -8.33 -5.98 -1.67
N GLY A 179 -7.11 -6.33 -2.04
CA GLY A 179 -6.00 -6.58 -1.12
C GLY A 179 -6.06 -7.91 -0.36
N SER A 180 -7.10 -8.72 -0.55
CA SER A 180 -7.20 -10.04 0.10
C SER A 180 -6.08 -11.01 -0.31
N GLY A 181 -5.43 -10.79 -1.46
CA GLY A 181 -4.32 -11.60 -1.94
C GLY A 181 -2.96 -11.23 -1.37
N MET A 182 -2.87 -10.14 -0.58
CA MET A 182 -1.61 -9.68 -0.01
C MET A 182 -1.05 -10.66 1.04
N ALA A 183 0.26 -10.57 1.30
CA ALA A 183 0.97 -11.49 2.20
C ALA A 183 0.72 -12.97 1.88
N GLY A 184 0.62 -13.32 0.58
CA GLY A 184 0.34 -14.68 0.12
C GLY A 184 -1.05 -15.22 0.44
N GLY A 185 -1.98 -14.35 0.84
CA GLY A 185 -3.33 -14.69 1.29
C GLY A 185 -3.54 -14.62 2.80
N VAL A 186 -2.51 -14.28 3.58
CA VAL A 186 -2.69 -14.02 5.02
C VAL A 186 -3.63 -12.83 5.27
N ALA A 187 -3.67 -11.84 4.36
CA ALA A 187 -4.67 -10.77 4.41
C ALA A 187 -6.11 -11.31 4.35
N PHE A 188 -6.39 -12.25 3.45
CA PHE A 188 -7.68 -12.95 3.41
C PHE A 188 -7.95 -13.72 4.70
N LEU A 189 -6.99 -14.47 5.23
CA LEU A 189 -7.13 -15.21 6.49
C LEU A 189 -7.57 -14.28 7.65
N LEU A 190 -6.86 -13.16 7.82
CA LEU A 190 -7.19 -12.17 8.84
C LEU A 190 -8.60 -11.60 8.61
N ALA A 191 -8.94 -11.24 7.37
CA ALA A 191 -10.28 -10.73 7.03
C ALA A 191 -11.38 -11.76 7.27
N ALA A 192 -11.14 -13.03 6.93
CA ALA A 192 -12.05 -14.14 7.15
C ALA A 192 -12.27 -14.42 8.65
N ALA A 193 -11.31 -14.09 9.50
CA ALA A 193 -11.43 -14.15 10.96
C ALA A 193 -12.15 -12.92 11.55
N GLY A 194 -12.32 -11.83 10.78
CA GLY A 194 -13.04 -10.63 11.21
C GLY A 194 -12.21 -9.34 11.19
N ALA A 195 -10.96 -9.37 10.70
CA ALA A 195 -10.16 -8.16 10.51
C ALA A 195 -10.72 -7.27 9.38
N THR A 196 -10.38 -5.98 9.42
CA THR A 196 -10.75 -5.03 8.35
C THR A 196 -9.62 -4.90 7.34
N LEU A 197 -9.92 -5.06 6.04
CA LEU A 197 -8.99 -4.73 4.97
C LEU A 197 -9.12 -3.25 4.59
N ALA A 198 -8.00 -2.56 4.44
CA ALA A 198 -7.94 -1.17 3.99
C ALA A 198 -6.68 -0.93 3.13
N ASP A 199 -6.73 0.09 2.28
CA ASP A 199 -5.54 0.54 1.55
C ASP A 199 -4.50 1.07 2.54
N LEU A 200 -3.24 0.67 2.40
CA LEU A 200 -2.19 1.05 3.35
C LEU A 200 -1.98 2.57 3.39
N ALA A 201 -2.08 3.27 2.25
CA ALA A 201 -1.92 4.72 2.21
C ALA A 201 -3.03 5.41 2.99
N HIS A 202 -4.27 4.93 2.84
CA HIS A 202 -5.41 5.43 3.61
C HIS A 202 -5.22 5.22 5.13
N VAL A 203 -4.75 4.05 5.53
CA VAL A 203 -4.48 3.74 6.94
C VAL A 203 -3.39 4.64 7.52
N VAL A 204 -2.31 4.88 6.78
CA VAL A 204 -1.24 5.80 7.18
C VAL A 204 -1.77 7.23 7.25
N ALA A 205 -2.56 7.65 6.28
CA ALA A 205 -3.12 9.00 6.22
C ALA A 205 -4.01 9.31 7.42
N GLN A 206 -4.92 8.40 7.78
CA GLN A 206 -5.76 8.55 8.97
C GLN A 206 -4.94 8.57 10.26
N ARG A 207 -3.92 7.72 10.37
CA ARG A 207 -3.09 7.63 11.58
C ARG A 207 -2.30 8.91 11.85
N HIS A 208 -1.96 9.63 10.79
CA HIS A 208 -1.10 10.80 10.83
C HIS A 208 -1.84 12.11 10.52
N ASP A 209 -3.18 12.10 10.52
CA ASP A 209 -4.02 13.28 10.29
C ASP A 209 -3.59 14.06 9.02
N TRP A 210 -3.36 13.34 7.92
CA TRP A 210 -2.91 13.95 6.66
C TRP A 210 -3.88 14.99 6.11
N ASP A 211 -5.18 14.85 6.40
CA ASP A 211 -6.20 15.84 6.10
C ASP A 211 -5.84 17.21 6.69
N GLN A 212 -5.42 17.27 7.95
CA GLN A 212 -5.03 18.50 8.62
C GLN A 212 -3.75 19.11 8.03
N ASP A 213 -2.75 18.28 7.75
CA ASP A 213 -1.49 18.72 7.14
C ASP A 213 -1.70 19.28 5.72
N ILE A 214 -2.55 18.62 4.94
CA ILE A 214 -2.93 19.06 3.60
C ILE A 214 -3.73 20.35 3.68
N ALA A 215 -4.78 20.42 4.50
CA ALA A 215 -5.62 21.61 4.67
C ALA A 215 -4.82 22.85 5.11
N ALA A 216 -3.76 22.66 5.90
CA ALA A 216 -2.87 23.72 6.35
C ALA A 216 -1.89 24.22 5.26
N SER A 217 -1.85 23.59 4.09
CA SER A 217 -0.88 23.84 3.01
C SER A 217 -1.48 24.59 1.83
N ASP A 218 -0.65 25.36 1.13
CA ASP A 218 -1.04 26.08 -0.09
C ASP A 218 -0.96 25.19 -1.34
N LEU A 219 -0.17 24.11 -1.28
CA LEU A 219 0.06 23.17 -2.37
C LEU A 219 0.52 21.82 -1.81
N ALA A 220 -0.08 20.73 -2.29
CA ALA A 220 0.41 19.38 -2.07
C ALA A 220 1.20 18.88 -3.28
N ILE A 221 2.30 18.18 -3.03
CA ILE A 221 3.20 17.66 -4.07
C ILE A 221 3.39 16.17 -3.84
N VAL A 222 3.16 15.36 -4.86
CA VAL A 222 3.38 13.90 -4.81
C VAL A 222 4.46 13.51 -5.80
N LEU A 223 5.54 12.90 -5.31
CA LEU A 223 6.69 12.43 -6.08
C LEU A 223 6.62 10.90 -6.20
N THR A 224 6.72 10.38 -7.43
CA THR A 224 6.76 8.94 -7.68
C THR A 224 7.63 8.60 -8.89
N HIS A 225 8.31 7.46 -8.85
CA HIS A 225 9.02 6.94 -10.03
C HIS A 225 8.15 6.06 -10.91
N SER A 226 6.91 5.75 -10.50
CA SER A 226 6.06 4.91 -11.32
C SER A 226 5.67 5.63 -12.61
N ALA A 227 5.85 4.95 -13.74
CA ALA A 227 5.30 5.34 -15.03
C ALA A 227 3.96 4.63 -15.32
N GLU A 228 3.55 3.69 -14.46
CA GLU A 228 2.41 2.84 -14.68
C GLU A 228 1.11 3.57 -14.36
N PRO A 229 0.13 3.56 -15.29
CA PRO A 229 -1.11 4.30 -15.10
C PRO A 229 -1.88 3.99 -13.81
N MET A 230 -1.88 2.72 -13.39
CA MET A 230 -2.64 2.28 -12.22
C MET A 230 -1.98 2.67 -10.91
N SER A 231 -0.65 2.69 -10.83
CA SER A 231 0.06 3.15 -9.62
C SER A 231 -0.19 4.63 -9.31
N LEU A 232 -0.60 5.42 -10.31
CA LEU A 232 -1.01 6.82 -10.15
C LEU A 232 -2.51 6.96 -9.82
N LEU A 233 -3.24 5.87 -9.65
CA LEU A 233 -4.67 5.90 -9.29
C LEU A 233 -4.96 5.16 -7.97
N THR A 234 -3.92 4.73 -7.27
CA THR A 234 -4.01 4.01 -5.98
C THR A 234 -2.93 4.50 -5.01
N GLY A 235 -2.96 4.03 -3.77
CA GLY A 235 -1.95 4.32 -2.74
C GLY A 235 -1.80 5.80 -2.44
N VAL A 236 -0.57 6.22 -2.09
CA VAL A 236 -0.23 7.60 -1.67
C VAL A 236 -0.78 8.66 -2.62
N PHE A 237 -0.70 8.39 -3.93
CA PHE A 237 -1.07 9.35 -4.94
C PHE A 237 -2.56 9.63 -4.95
N ALA A 238 -3.37 8.55 -4.95
CA ALA A 238 -4.82 8.67 -4.88
C ALA A 238 -5.27 9.23 -3.53
N GLU A 239 -4.61 8.85 -2.45
CA GLU A 239 -4.95 9.32 -1.10
C GLU A 239 -4.71 10.82 -0.94
N VAL A 240 -3.50 11.30 -1.26
CA VAL A 240 -3.19 12.74 -1.22
C VAL A 240 -4.09 13.52 -2.17
N GLY A 241 -4.34 12.98 -3.37
CA GLY A 241 -5.24 13.59 -4.34
C GLY A 241 -6.68 13.72 -3.82
N GLY A 242 -7.22 12.66 -3.23
CA GLY A 242 -8.57 12.66 -2.64
C GLY A 242 -8.69 13.66 -1.49
N LEU A 243 -7.79 13.59 -0.52
CA LEU A 243 -7.79 14.49 0.64
C LEU A 243 -7.64 15.96 0.22
N ALA A 244 -6.71 16.25 -0.69
CA ALA A 244 -6.51 17.61 -1.17
C ALA A 244 -7.71 18.14 -1.98
N GLN A 245 -8.42 17.28 -2.70
CA GLN A 245 -9.66 17.66 -3.36
C GLN A 245 -10.76 18.03 -2.37
N GLU A 246 -10.89 17.30 -1.25
CA GLU A 246 -11.83 17.61 -0.17
C GLU A 246 -11.48 18.94 0.51
N GLU A 247 -10.19 19.20 0.73
CA GLU A 247 -9.68 20.41 1.38
C GLU A 247 -9.47 21.60 0.41
N LEU A 248 -9.79 21.44 -0.88
CA LEU A 248 -9.62 22.43 -1.93
C LEU A 248 -8.16 22.91 -2.11
N VAL A 249 -7.20 22.04 -1.82
CA VAL A 249 -5.77 22.29 -1.95
C VAL A 249 -5.30 21.76 -3.32
N PRO A 250 -4.60 22.57 -4.14
CA PRO A 250 -4.09 22.07 -5.41
C PRO A 250 -3.03 20.99 -5.20
N VAL A 251 -2.99 20.01 -6.11
CA VAL A 251 -2.00 18.92 -6.10
C VAL A 251 -1.16 18.92 -7.36
N ALA A 252 0.15 18.96 -7.19
CA ALA A 252 1.11 18.76 -8.27
C ALA A 252 1.75 17.37 -8.18
N ALA A 253 1.50 16.56 -9.19
CA ALA A 253 2.09 15.24 -9.35
C ALA A 253 3.40 15.31 -10.12
N VAL A 254 4.44 14.62 -9.64
CA VAL A 254 5.71 14.44 -10.35
C VAL A 254 5.91 12.94 -10.57
N SER A 255 5.97 12.51 -11.83
CA SER A 255 6.21 11.11 -12.16
C SER A 255 7.10 10.88 -13.38
N ASN A 256 7.57 9.65 -13.58
CA ASN A 256 8.07 9.25 -14.88
C ASN A 256 6.94 9.39 -15.93
N ALA A 257 7.30 9.68 -17.18
CA ALA A 257 6.34 10.04 -18.23
C ALA A 257 5.19 9.02 -18.29
N SER A 258 4.01 9.43 -17.84
CA SER A 258 2.82 8.60 -17.87
C SER A 258 1.98 8.96 -19.09
N ARG A 259 1.35 7.95 -19.71
CA ARG A 259 0.38 8.15 -20.80
C ARG A 259 -1.03 8.40 -20.26
N ILE A 260 -1.18 8.79 -18.99
CA ILE A 260 -2.49 9.02 -18.39
C ILE A 260 -3.12 10.27 -19.00
N ALA A 261 -4.36 10.14 -19.46
CA ALA A 261 -5.10 11.30 -19.92
C ALA A 261 -5.42 12.22 -18.73
N ARG A 262 -5.29 13.53 -18.92
CA ARG A 262 -5.52 14.56 -17.89
C ARG A 262 -6.81 14.39 -17.09
N ARG A 263 -7.90 13.93 -17.73
CA ARG A 263 -9.18 13.65 -17.06
C ARG A 263 -9.08 12.62 -15.93
N HIS A 264 -8.20 11.61 -16.06
CA HIS A 264 -8.03 10.58 -15.03
C HIS A 264 -7.23 11.12 -13.85
N LEU A 265 -6.23 11.96 -14.12
CA LEU A 265 -5.49 12.69 -13.08
C LEU A 265 -6.42 13.64 -12.31
N ALA A 266 -7.26 14.41 -13.03
CA ALA A 266 -8.23 15.30 -12.41
C ALA A 266 -9.25 14.55 -11.53
N ASN A 267 -9.70 13.36 -11.96
CA ASN A 267 -10.59 12.51 -11.16
C ASN A 267 -9.91 11.95 -9.89
N ALA A 268 -8.58 11.92 -9.85
CA ALA A 268 -7.79 11.56 -8.68
C ALA A 268 -7.34 12.81 -7.89
N GLY A 269 -7.98 13.97 -8.08
CA GLY A 269 -7.66 15.21 -7.36
C GLY A 269 -6.38 15.93 -7.82
N ILE A 270 -5.75 15.47 -8.90
CA ILE A 270 -4.49 16.05 -9.38
C ILE A 270 -4.75 17.26 -10.26
N THR A 271 -4.22 18.41 -9.83
CA THR A 271 -4.37 19.69 -10.53
C THR A 271 -3.37 19.83 -11.67
N ASP A 272 -2.11 19.45 -11.45
CA ASP A 272 -1.05 19.54 -12.44
C ASP A 272 -0.13 18.31 -12.41
N HIS A 273 0.45 17.95 -13.56
CA HIS A 273 1.36 16.82 -13.68
C HIS A 273 2.64 17.21 -14.41
N TYR A 274 3.77 16.85 -13.80
CA TYR A 274 5.09 17.12 -14.29
C TYR A 274 5.82 15.80 -14.50
N SER A 275 6.43 15.67 -15.68
CA SER A 275 7.19 14.47 -16.00
C SER A 275 8.67 14.65 -15.71
N LEU A 276 9.28 13.63 -15.10
CA LEU A 276 10.71 13.55 -14.85
C LEU A 276 11.54 13.68 -16.14
N GLN A 277 11.20 12.96 -17.22
CA GLN A 277 11.87 13.01 -18.54
C GLN A 277 13.41 13.16 -18.50
N GLY A 278 14.10 12.47 -17.59
CA GLY A 278 15.56 12.56 -17.45
C GLY A 278 16.09 13.84 -16.77
N ARG A 279 15.20 14.68 -16.22
CA ARG A 279 15.56 15.79 -15.33
C ARG A 279 15.87 15.24 -13.93
N THR A 280 16.72 15.96 -13.20
CA THR A 280 16.95 15.70 -11.78
C THR A 280 15.79 16.24 -10.93
N MET A 281 15.61 15.69 -9.73
CA MET A 281 14.61 16.18 -8.78
C MET A 281 14.83 17.66 -8.42
N THR A 282 16.09 18.09 -8.26
CA THR A 282 16.42 19.50 -8.06
C THR A 282 15.94 20.41 -9.20
N ALA A 283 16.09 19.97 -10.46
CA ALA A 283 15.63 20.75 -11.61
C ALA A 283 14.09 20.84 -11.65
N LEU A 284 13.38 19.78 -11.24
CA LEU A 284 11.93 19.77 -11.14
C LEU A 284 11.41 20.64 -10.01
N GLY A 285 12.02 20.57 -8.82
CA GLY A 285 11.69 21.44 -7.70
C GLY A 285 11.81 22.91 -8.08
N ARG A 286 12.88 23.26 -8.79
CA ARG A 286 13.07 24.61 -9.34
C ARG A 286 11.97 24.99 -10.34
N ALA A 287 11.64 24.11 -11.29
CA ALA A 287 10.64 24.38 -12.32
C ALA A 287 9.23 24.54 -11.75
N LEU A 288 8.84 23.69 -10.78
CA LEU A 288 7.56 23.83 -10.08
C LEU A 288 7.52 25.12 -9.27
N ALA A 289 8.56 25.41 -8.48
CA ALA A 289 8.62 26.64 -7.70
C ALA A 289 8.40 27.86 -8.60
N ALA A 290 9.10 27.96 -9.73
CA ALA A 290 8.93 29.06 -10.68
C ALA A 290 7.49 29.20 -11.21
N THR A 291 6.74 28.10 -11.34
CA THR A 291 5.34 28.12 -11.81
C THR A 291 4.39 28.62 -10.74
N TRP A 292 4.60 28.20 -9.49
CA TRP A 292 3.66 28.41 -8.40
C TRP A 292 3.93 29.67 -7.58
N THR A 293 5.18 30.11 -7.49
CA THR A 293 5.54 31.33 -6.74
C THR A 293 5.41 32.60 -7.56
N GLN A 294 5.36 32.51 -8.89
CA GLN A 294 5.02 33.65 -9.77
C GLN A 294 3.52 33.92 -9.85
N ARG A 295 2.69 33.00 -9.36
CA ARG A 295 1.23 33.08 -9.38
C ARG A 295 0.61 33.52 -8.05
N ALA A 296 1.40 33.54 -6.97
CA ALA A 296 1.04 34.06 -5.65
C ALA A 296 1.39 35.54 -5.54
#